data_AF-A0A014LMX1-F1
#
_entry.id   AF-A0A014LMX1-F1
#
_cell.length_a   1.000
_cell.length_b   1.000
_cell.length_c   1.000
_cell.angle_alpha   90.00
_cell.angle_beta   90.00
_cell.angle_gamma   90.00
#
_symmetry.space_group_name_H-M   'P 1'
#
loop_
_entity.id
_entity.type
_entity.pdbx_description
1 polymer ?
#
loop_
_entity_poly.entity_id
_entity_poly.type
_entity_poly.pdbx_seq_one_letter_code
_entity_poly.pdbx_strand_id
1 'polypeptide(L)'
;MRLATTIRGLIPVMALAVSAWAVSAPASAEGKGGVGKESEKAAPVPCGDAAALVNAVSEANSSPFGGSVVLTTGCVYTLGSAAFTGPNGADGLPLITRDVTISGTLATIRRSASAADFRIAEIAPGGSLTVNGVTFSGGRATSGAGIDGGGILDGGSLRLVQSTVTGNTASNVGGGIEIASGGSAVLSGTDVTHNSSGDGGGIHINTSATLSVSGGNISDNTADSSGGGVSNWGTTLLGAVGIARNRTTNFEGGAISTSIGDLTINGSRVTENTAGSFGGGIANMGSALRVLATTVSGNTATLNGGGVFQHAGTTQMTGDTVTGNTANGGQGGGIFTDGGSITLSATTVAGNNPNQCVPALAGC
;
A
#
# COMPACT_ATOMS: atom_id res chain seq x y z
N MET A 1 -22.29 59.60 -22.44
CA MET A 1 -21.04 59.38 -23.20
C MET A 1 -20.19 58.37 -22.42
N ARG A 2 -19.62 57.40 -23.15
CA ARG A 2 -18.88 56.22 -22.68
C ARG A 2 -17.69 56.58 -21.77
N LEU A 3 -17.39 55.76 -20.76
CA LEU A 3 -16.31 54.76 -20.80
C LEU A 3 -16.25 53.97 -19.48
N ALA A 4 -16.30 52.65 -19.60
CA ALA A 4 -15.95 51.70 -18.55
C ALA A 4 -14.43 51.49 -18.57
N THR A 5 -13.80 51.42 -17.39
CA THR A 5 -12.42 50.95 -17.27
C THR A 5 -12.30 50.03 -16.06
N THR A 6 -12.18 48.74 -16.38
CA THR A 6 -11.90 47.62 -15.50
C THR A 6 -10.41 47.64 -15.11
N ILE A 7 -10.07 47.63 -13.82
CA ILE A 7 -8.71 47.35 -13.36
C ILE A 7 -8.65 45.90 -12.90
N ARG A 8 -7.94 45.08 -13.69
CA ARG A 8 -7.54 43.71 -13.36
C ARG A 8 -6.38 43.76 -12.36
N GLY A 9 -6.58 43.23 -11.16
CA GLY A 9 -5.49 42.89 -10.25
C GLY A 9 -4.89 41.54 -10.66
N LEU A 10 -3.60 41.52 -10.97
CA LEU A 10 -2.84 40.28 -11.19
C LEU A 10 -2.69 39.54 -9.85
N ILE A 11 -3.16 38.29 -9.82
CA ILE A 11 -2.79 37.29 -8.82
C ILE A 11 -1.47 36.68 -9.29
N PRO A 12 -0.38 36.69 -8.48
CA PRO A 12 0.80 35.92 -8.83
C PRO A 12 0.49 34.43 -8.59
N VAL A 13 0.33 33.68 -9.68
CA VAL A 13 0.35 32.21 -9.64
C VAL A 13 1.78 31.80 -9.30
N MET A 14 2.01 31.45 -8.05
CA MET A 14 3.25 30.82 -7.61
C MET A 14 3.23 29.39 -8.13
N ALA A 15 3.81 29.17 -9.31
CA ALA A 15 4.06 27.85 -9.84
C ALA A 15 5.06 27.13 -8.93
N LEU A 16 4.57 26.24 -8.07
CA LEU A 16 5.41 25.28 -7.36
C LEU A 16 5.97 24.30 -8.38
N ALA A 17 7.28 24.36 -8.58
CA ALA A 17 8.03 23.43 -9.39
C ALA A 17 7.85 22.00 -8.86
N VAL A 18 7.18 21.15 -9.63
CA VAL A 18 7.28 19.70 -9.49
C VAL A 18 8.68 19.34 -9.98
N SER A 19 9.60 19.05 -9.06
CA SER A 19 10.92 18.54 -9.41
C SER A 19 10.77 17.11 -9.95
N ALA A 20 10.56 17.00 -11.26
CA ALA A 20 10.77 15.77 -11.99
C ALA A 20 12.24 15.39 -11.85
N TRP A 21 12.53 14.27 -11.19
CA TRP A 21 13.85 13.66 -11.24
C TRP A 21 14.06 13.16 -12.67
N ALA A 22 14.73 13.97 -13.49
CA ALA A 22 15.24 13.54 -14.78
C ALA A 22 16.37 12.54 -14.51
N VAL A 23 16.11 11.26 -14.81
CA VAL A 23 17.17 10.25 -14.93
C VAL A 23 18.07 10.69 -16.08
N SER A 24 19.28 11.16 -15.75
CA SER A 24 20.31 11.43 -16.74
C SER A 24 20.74 10.10 -17.38
N ALA A 25 20.34 9.85 -18.62
CA ALA A 25 20.92 8.81 -19.44
C ALA A 25 22.39 9.18 -19.72
N PRO A 26 23.38 8.30 -19.46
CA PRO A 26 24.74 8.57 -19.88
C PRO A 26 24.83 8.52 -21.41
N ALA A 27 25.57 9.47 -21.96
CA ALA A 27 25.85 9.60 -23.39
C ALA A 27 26.45 8.31 -23.96
N SER A 28 25.95 7.93 -25.14
CA SER A 28 26.40 6.78 -25.92
C SER A 28 27.85 6.98 -26.37
N ALA A 29 28.73 6.06 -25.96
CA ALA A 29 30.05 5.89 -26.55
C ALA A 29 29.94 4.83 -27.65
N GLU A 30 30.22 5.22 -28.89
CA GLU A 30 30.31 4.31 -30.04
C GLU A 30 31.43 3.28 -29.83
N GLY A 31 31.04 2.03 -29.54
CA GLY A 31 31.92 0.86 -29.54
C GLY A 31 31.51 -0.09 -30.66
N LYS A 32 32.35 -0.23 -31.68
CA LYS A 32 32.17 -1.18 -32.77
C LYS A 32 32.28 -2.63 -32.27
N GLY A 33 31.35 -3.47 -32.74
CA GLY A 33 31.61 -4.88 -33.00
C GLY A 33 31.31 -5.85 -31.87
N GLY A 34 30.07 -6.33 -31.85
CA GLY A 34 29.67 -7.55 -31.16
C GLY A 34 28.22 -7.84 -31.50
N VAL A 35 27.95 -8.91 -32.22
CA VAL A 35 26.58 -9.39 -32.49
C VAL A 35 26.00 -9.83 -31.14
N GLY A 36 25.40 -8.88 -30.43
CA GLY A 36 24.59 -9.16 -29.26
C GLY A 36 23.39 -9.97 -29.74
N LYS A 37 23.27 -11.21 -29.25
CA LYS A 37 22.02 -11.94 -29.34
C LYS A 37 20.95 -11.05 -28.72
N GLU A 38 19.97 -10.63 -29.52
CA GLU A 38 18.72 -10.09 -28.97
C GLU A 38 18.25 -11.04 -27.88
N SER A 39 17.91 -10.50 -26.70
CA SER A 39 17.29 -11.27 -25.63
C SER A 39 16.06 -11.94 -26.21
N GLU A 40 16.14 -13.25 -26.43
CA GLU A 40 15.05 -14.05 -26.96
C GLU A 40 13.86 -13.89 -26.01
N LYS A 41 12.77 -13.30 -26.51
CA LYS A 41 11.56 -13.02 -25.73
C LYS A 41 11.11 -14.32 -25.08
N ALA A 42 11.12 -14.39 -23.75
CA ALA A 42 10.74 -15.58 -23.01
C ALA A 42 9.38 -16.10 -23.50
N ALA A 43 9.32 -17.40 -23.83
CA ALA A 43 8.07 -18.03 -24.25
C ALA A 43 7.03 -17.92 -23.12
N PRO A 44 5.76 -17.59 -23.42
CA PRO A 44 4.74 -17.49 -22.39
C PRO A 44 4.50 -18.82 -21.68
N VAL A 45 4.33 -18.78 -20.36
CA VAL A 45 3.89 -19.92 -19.55
C VAL A 45 2.51 -20.37 -20.04
N PRO A 46 2.32 -21.66 -20.40
CA PRO A 46 1.04 -22.17 -20.88
C PRO A 46 -0.13 -21.86 -19.96
N CYS A 47 -1.29 -21.51 -20.52
CA CYS A 47 -2.46 -21.09 -19.74
C CYS A 47 -2.87 -22.15 -18.71
N GLY A 48 -2.92 -21.77 -17.43
CA GLY A 48 -3.33 -22.65 -16.33
C GLY A 48 -2.27 -23.62 -15.83
N ASP A 49 -1.09 -23.66 -16.47
CA ASP A 49 -0.01 -24.55 -16.05
C ASP A 49 0.79 -23.93 -14.89
N ALA A 50 0.33 -24.21 -13.68
CA ALA A 50 0.97 -23.77 -12.45
C ALA A 50 2.37 -24.40 -12.24
N ALA A 51 2.62 -25.60 -12.76
CA ALA A 51 3.93 -26.25 -12.64
C ALA A 51 4.96 -25.56 -13.56
N ALA A 52 4.56 -25.22 -14.79
CA ALA A 52 5.39 -24.44 -15.69
C ALA A 52 5.69 -23.04 -15.14
N LEU A 53 4.74 -22.41 -14.45
CA LEU A 53 4.97 -21.15 -13.73
C LEU A 53 6.08 -21.30 -12.67
N VAL A 54 5.96 -22.31 -11.80
CA VAL A 54 6.97 -22.58 -10.74
C VAL A 54 8.35 -22.86 -11.34
N ASN A 55 8.41 -23.62 -12.44
CA ASN A 55 9.66 -23.89 -13.14
C ASN A 55 10.27 -22.61 -13.73
N ALA A 56 9.46 -21.77 -14.38
CA ALA A 56 9.94 -20.51 -14.96
C ALA A 56 10.51 -19.54 -13.90
N VAL A 57 9.88 -19.48 -12.71
CA VAL A 57 10.43 -18.70 -11.58
C VAL A 57 11.74 -19.33 -11.07
N SER A 58 11.84 -20.65 -11.00
CA SER A 58 13.07 -21.36 -10.58
C SER A 58 14.23 -21.12 -11.54
N GLU A 59 13.95 -21.11 -12.85
CA GLU A 59 14.93 -20.78 -13.89
C GLU A 59 15.39 -19.32 -13.77
N ALA A 60 14.47 -18.38 -13.55
CA ALA A 60 14.80 -16.98 -13.33
C ALA A 60 15.70 -16.79 -12.09
N ASN A 61 15.44 -17.50 -11.00
CA ASN A 61 16.29 -17.49 -9.80
C ASN A 61 17.67 -18.15 -10.01
N SER A 62 17.78 -19.12 -10.92
CA SER A 62 19.04 -19.83 -11.19
C SER A 62 19.95 -19.06 -12.15
N SER A 63 19.40 -18.08 -12.88
CA SER A 63 20.15 -17.21 -13.78
C SER A 63 21.02 -16.20 -13.01
N PRO A 64 22.29 -16.00 -13.39
CA PRO A 64 23.17 -15.04 -12.73
C PRO A 64 22.69 -13.57 -12.88
N PHE A 65 21.82 -13.30 -13.85
CA PHE A 65 21.27 -11.97 -14.13
C PHE A 65 19.78 -11.85 -13.79
N GLY A 66 19.20 -12.86 -13.11
CA GLY A 66 17.75 -12.94 -12.97
C GLY A 66 17.05 -13.35 -14.27
N GLY A 67 15.73 -13.19 -14.34
CA GLY A 67 14.95 -13.62 -15.49
C GLY A 67 13.54 -13.05 -15.58
N SER A 68 12.94 -13.19 -16.77
CA SER A 68 11.57 -12.77 -17.03
C SER A 68 10.65 -13.99 -17.18
N VAL A 69 9.52 -13.94 -16.48
CA VAL A 69 8.42 -14.91 -16.58
C VAL A 69 7.24 -14.20 -17.24
N VAL A 70 6.83 -14.69 -18.41
CA VAL A 70 5.69 -14.13 -19.16
C VAL A 70 4.49 -15.04 -18.99
N LEU A 71 3.42 -14.57 -18.37
CA LEU A 71 2.18 -15.31 -18.24
C LEU A 71 1.29 -15.07 -19.46
N THR A 72 0.53 -16.09 -19.85
CA THR A 72 -0.51 -15.94 -20.86
C THR A 72 -1.60 -15.01 -20.32
N THR A 73 -1.95 -13.98 -21.10
CA THR A 73 -2.93 -12.94 -20.73
C THR A 73 -4.26 -13.54 -20.26
N GLY A 74 -4.79 -13.04 -19.14
CA GLY A 74 -6.09 -13.46 -18.60
C GLY A 74 -6.13 -14.86 -17.97
N CYS A 75 -5.03 -15.61 -17.97
CA CYS A 75 -5.01 -16.98 -17.47
C CYS A 75 -4.90 -17.04 -15.94
N VAL A 76 -5.48 -18.09 -15.37
CA VAL A 76 -5.44 -18.36 -13.92
C VAL A 76 -4.53 -19.54 -13.64
N TYR A 77 -3.44 -19.30 -12.92
CA TYR A 77 -2.48 -20.29 -12.47
C TYR A 77 -2.79 -20.65 -11.01
N THR A 78 -3.38 -21.83 -10.81
CA THR A 78 -3.81 -22.29 -9.47
C THR A 78 -2.74 -23.18 -8.85
N LEU A 79 -2.05 -22.68 -7.83
CA LEU A 79 -1.02 -23.39 -7.07
C LEU A 79 -1.68 -24.40 -6.12
N GLY A 80 -1.35 -25.68 -6.30
CA GLY A 80 -1.91 -26.78 -5.49
C GLY A 80 -1.08 -27.13 -4.24
N SER A 81 0.16 -26.67 -4.17
CA SER A 81 1.11 -26.95 -3.10
C SER A 81 2.15 -25.83 -3.03
N ALA A 82 2.85 -25.75 -1.90
CA ALA A 82 4.02 -24.90 -1.76
C ALA A 82 5.17 -25.40 -2.65
N ALA A 83 5.89 -24.47 -3.28
CA ALA A 83 7.13 -24.74 -4.01
C ALA A 83 8.37 -24.56 -3.12
N PHE A 84 8.24 -23.84 -2.00
CA PHE A 84 9.31 -23.62 -1.03
C PHE A 84 8.73 -23.57 0.39
N THR A 85 9.50 -24.04 1.37
CA THR A 85 9.18 -23.88 2.79
C THR A 85 10.44 -23.45 3.51
N GLY A 86 10.44 -22.21 4.01
CA GLY A 86 11.55 -21.58 4.69
C GLY A 86 11.25 -21.27 6.16
N PRO A 87 12.11 -20.46 6.81
CA PRO A 87 11.92 -20.05 8.20
C PRO A 87 10.64 -19.22 8.40
N ASN A 88 10.20 -18.50 7.37
CA ASN A 88 8.99 -17.69 7.41
C ASN A 88 7.74 -18.51 7.08
N GLY A 89 7.84 -19.81 6.77
CA GLY A 89 6.71 -20.65 6.37
C GLY A 89 6.74 -21.08 4.90
N ALA A 90 5.58 -21.52 4.40
CA ALA A 90 5.44 -22.10 3.07
C ALA A 90 5.01 -21.08 2.02
N ASP A 91 5.61 -21.17 0.83
CA ASP A 91 5.40 -20.27 -0.31
C ASP A 91 4.96 -21.06 -1.55
N GLY A 92 3.95 -20.56 -2.25
CA GLY A 92 3.43 -21.14 -3.47
C GLY A 92 4.39 -21.05 -4.65
N LEU A 93 5.16 -19.96 -4.73
CA LEU A 93 6.25 -19.78 -5.68
C LEU A 93 7.61 -20.08 -5.00
N PRO A 94 8.65 -20.44 -5.78
CA PRO A 94 10.02 -20.49 -5.25
C PRO A 94 10.42 -19.15 -4.61
N LEU A 95 11.18 -19.20 -3.51
CA LEU A 95 11.75 -18.01 -2.86
C LEU A 95 12.50 -17.14 -3.87
N ILE A 96 12.13 -15.86 -3.98
CA ILE A 96 12.77 -14.94 -4.92
C ILE A 96 14.10 -14.47 -4.35
N THR A 97 15.20 -14.86 -4.99
CA THR A 97 16.58 -14.57 -4.55
C THR A 97 17.40 -13.81 -5.59
N ARG A 98 16.84 -13.59 -6.78
CA ARG A 98 17.40 -12.80 -7.89
C ARG A 98 16.36 -11.81 -8.40
N ASP A 99 16.73 -11.06 -9.43
CA ASP A 99 15.84 -10.15 -10.12
C ASP A 99 14.85 -10.94 -10.99
N VAL A 100 13.61 -11.07 -10.53
CA VAL A 100 12.54 -11.78 -11.25
C VAL A 100 11.50 -10.77 -11.73
N THR A 101 11.22 -10.77 -13.03
CA THR A 101 10.14 -9.96 -13.62
C THR A 101 9.00 -10.85 -14.10
N ILE A 102 7.84 -10.77 -13.47
CA ILE A 102 6.62 -11.46 -13.89
C ILE A 102 5.71 -10.49 -14.64
N SER A 103 5.38 -10.77 -15.89
CA SER A 103 4.46 -9.95 -16.69
C SER A 103 3.31 -10.79 -17.22
N GLY A 104 2.08 -10.32 -17.05
CA GLY A 104 0.93 -11.12 -17.41
C GLY A 104 -0.37 -10.35 -17.25
N THR A 105 -0.67 -9.47 -18.20
CA THR A 105 -1.88 -8.63 -18.17
C THR A 105 -3.12 -9.47 -17.86
N LEU A 106 -3.81 -9.12 -16.76
CA LEU A 106 -5.01 -9.80 -16.25
C LEU A 106 -4.82 -11.28 -15.86
N ALA A 107 -3.58 -11.77 -15.83
CA ALA A 107 -3.29 -13.11 -15.33
C ALA A 107 -3.41 -13.14 -13.81
N THR A 108 -3.80 -14.28 -13.27
CA THR A 108 -3.93 -14.49 -11.82
C THR A 108 -3.05 -15.65 -11.37
N ILE A 109 -2.23 -15.42 -10.36
CA ILE A 109 -1.55 -16.46 -9.59
C ILE A 109 -2.32 -16.61 -8.28
N ARG A 110 -2.86 -17.80 -8.02
CA ARG A 110 -3.68 -18.03 -6.82
C ARG A 110 -3.39 -19.33 -6.11
N ARG A 111 -3.62 -19.35 -4.80
CA ARG A 111 -3.68 -20.57 -4.01
C ARG A 111 -4.95 -21.36 -4.36
N SER A 112 -4.86 -22.69 -4.47
CA SER A 112 -6.06 -23.54 -4.49
C SER A 112 -6.75 -23.51 -3.13
N ALA A 113 -8.07 -23.34 -3.09
CA ALA A 113 -8.83 -23.32 -1.83
C ALA A 113 -8.64 -24.60 -0.98
N SER A 114 -8.46 -25.75 -1.63
CA SER A 114 -8.27 -27.05 -0.99
C SER A 114 -6.82 -27.38 -0.61
N ALA A 115 -5.86 -26.55 -1.00
CA ALA A 115 -4.47 -26.79 -0.65
C ALA A 115 -4.21 -26.46 0.83
N ALA A 116 -3.07 -26.91 1.35
CA ALA A 116 -2.55 -26.42 2.63
C ALA A 116 -2.34 -24.90 2.59
N ASP A 117 -2.21 -24.29 3.77
CA ASP A 117 -1.90 -22.87 3.89
C ASP A 117 -0.47 -22.59 3.38
N PHE A 118 -0.35 -21.64 2.46
CA PHE A 118 0.90 -21.03 2.01
C PHE A 118 0.61 -19.64 1.44
N ARG A 119 1.57 -18.71 1.58
CA ARG A 119 1.52 -17.42 0.89
C ARG A 119 1.88 -17.59 -0.58
N ILE A 120 1.56 -16.62 -1.44
CA ILE A 120 1.83 -16.78 -2.87
C ILE A 120 3.31 -16.58 -3.20
N ALA A 121 3.93 -15.53 -2.65
CA ALA A 121 5.32 -15.20 -2.94
C ALA A 121 6.08 -14.69 -1.71
N GLU A 122 7.36 -14.97 -1.67
CA GLU A 122 8.32 -14.42 -0.71
C GLU A 122 9.55 -13.90 -1.45
N ILE A 123 10.03 -12.73 -1.04
CA ILE A 123 11.24 -12.09 -1.55
C ILE A 123 12.28 -12.11 -0.44
N ALA A 124 13.40 -12.78 -0.68
CA ALA A 124 14.51 -12.83 0.25
C ALA A 124 15.25 -11.48 0.29
N PRO A 125 15.97 -11.17 1.39
CA PRO A 125 16.93 -10.07 1.40
C PRO A 125 17.90 -10.14 0.23
N GLY A 126 17.98 -9.05 -0.55
CA GLY A 126 18.77 -8.94 -1.77
C GLY A 126 18.12 -9.50 -3.05
N GLY A 127 16.95 -10.13 -2.95
CA GLY A 127 16.12 -10.48 -4.10
C GLY A 127 15.24 -9.31 -4.57
N SER A 128 14.77 -9.36 -5.81
CA SER A 128 13.84 -8.36 -6.35
C SER A 128 12.74 -9.02 -7.17
N LEU A 129 11.49 -8.61 -6.93
CA LEU A 129 10.33 -9.02 -7.70
C LEU A 129 9.66 -7.82 -8.35
N THR A 130 9.67 -7.77 -9.68
CA THR A 130 8.85 -6.83 -10.46
C THR A 130 7.67 -7.56 -11.06
N VAL A 131 6.47 -7.02 -10.88
CA VAL A 131 5.22 -7.59 -11.40
C VAL A 131 4.48 -6.54 -12.23
N ASN A 132 4.06 -6.92 -13.45
CA ASN A 132 3.30 -6.07 -14.35
C ASN A 132 1.98 -6.74 -14.74
N GLY A 133 0.86 -6.18 -14.27
CA GLY A 133 -0.47 -6.57 -14.71
C GLY A 133 -1.05 -7.86 -14.11
N VAL A 134 -0.49 -8.37 -13.00
CA VAL A 134 -0.84 -9.70 -12.46
C VAL A 134 -1.60 -9.59 -11.13
N THR A 135 -2.54 -10.51 -10.90
CA THR A 135 -3.25 -10.67 -9.63
C THR A 135 -2.63 -11.76 -8.77
N PHE A 136 -2.34 -11.46 -7.51
CA PHE A 136 -1.98 -12.41 -6.45
C PHE A 136 -3.18 -12.63 -5.52
N SER A 137 -3.69 -13.87 -5.41
CA SER A 137 -4.89 -14.13 -4.60
C SER A 137 -4.98 -15.44 -3.84
N GLY A 138 -5.78 -15.44 -2.76
CA GLY A 138 -6.10 -16.64 -1.97
C GLY A 138 -4.96 -17.15 -1.09
N GLY A 139 -3.83 -16.45 -1.04
CA GLY A 139 -2.68 -16.79 -0.20
C GLY A 139 -3.06 -16.79 1.28
N ARG A 140 -2.47 -17.73 2.03
CA ARG A 140 -2.77 -17.94 3.45
C ARG A 140 -1.50 -18.20 4.24
N ALA A 141 -1.15 -17.31 5.16
CA ALA A 141 -0.05 -17.44 6.10
C ALA A 141 -0.58 -17.55 7.53
N THR A 142 -1.15 -18.71 7.88
CA THR A 142 -1.92 -18.90 9.12
C THR A 142 -1.31 -19.84 10.16
N SER A 143 -0.25 -20.58 9.82
CA SER A 143 0.36 -21.60 10.68
C SER A 143 1.87 -21.38 10.89
N GLY A 144 2.25 -20.68 11.95
CA GLY A 144 3.61 -20.74 12.55
C GLY A 144 4.58 -19.59 12.23
N ALA A 145 4.95 -18.84 13.27
CA ALA A 145 6.11 -17.95 13.45
C ALA A 145 6.59 -17.08 12.24
N GLY A 146 5.96 -15.89 12.09
CA GLY A 146 6.35 -14.62 11.40
C GLY A 146 7.48 -14.57 10.36
N ILE A 147 7.40 -13.76 9.29
CA ILE A 147 6.90 -12.38 9.20
C ILE A 147 5.80 -12.33 8.11
N ASP A 148 4.53 -12.23 8.48
CA ASP A 148 3.45 -12.71 7.60
C ASP A 148 3.07 -11.73 6.48
N GLY A 149 3.23 -12.14 5.23
CA GLY A 149 2.52 -11.57 4.09
C GLY A 149 1.57 -12.62 3.52
N GLY A 150 0.26 -12.47 3.69
CA GLY A 150 -0.71 -13.50 3.28
C GLY A 150 -0.66 -13.75 1.77
N GLY A 151 -0.53 -12.68 0.98
CA GLY A 151 -0.25 -12.74 -0.45
C GLY A 151 1.25 -12.74 -0.71
N ILE A 152 1.94 -11.68 -0.27
CA ILE A 152 3.35 -11.41 -0.56
C ILE A 152 4.09 -11.02 0.72
N LEU A 153 5.20 -11.69 1.00
CA LEU A 153 6.21 -11.26 1.97
C LEU A 153 7.40 -10.63 1.24
N ASP A 154 7.65 -9.34 1.47
CA ASP A 154 8.79 -8.61 0.92
C ASP A 154 9.88 -8.38 1.97
N GLY A 155 10.93 -9.21 1.95
CA GLY A 155 12.18 -8.98 2.66
C GLY A 155 13.28 -8.35 1.81
N GLY A 156 12.99 -8.01 0.55
CA GLY A 156 13.95 -7.49 -0.43
C GLY A 156 13.39 -6.25 -1.12
N SER A 157 13.16 -6.34 -2.44
CA SER A 157 12.54 -5.25 -3.20
C SER A 157 11.35 -5.72 -4.03
N LEU A 158 10.17 -5.19 -3.72
CA LEU A 158 8.93 -5.42 -4.45
C LEU A 158 8.57 -4.23 -5.35
N ARG A 159 8.23 -4.50 -6.61
CA ARG A 159 7.61 -3.52 -7.51
C ARG A 159 6.36 -4.08 -8.15
N LEU A 160 5.20 -3.50 -7.85
CA LEU A 160 3.91 -3.88 -8.44
C LEU A 160 3.39 -2.75 -9.32
N VAL A 161 3.22 -3.03 -10.62
CA VAL A 161 2.66 -2.08 -11.60
C VAL A 161 1.36 -2.63 -12.15
N GLN A 162 0.28 -1.86 -12.02
CA GLN A 162 -1.05 -2.21 -12.54
C GLN A 162 -1.50 -3.62 -12.13
N SER A 163 -1.13 -4.02 -10.92
CA SER A 163 -1.33 -5.37 -10.40
C SER A 163 -2.43 -5.38 -9.33
N THR A 164 -2.81 -6.56 -8.87
CA THR A 164 -3.80 -6.70 -7.79
C THR A 164 -3.33 -7.68 -6.74
N VAL A 165 -3.49 -7.36 -5.46
CA VAL A 165 -3.28 -8.28 -4.33
C VAL A 165 -4.60 -8.41 -3.59
N THR A 166 -5.27 -9.57 -3.69
CA THR A 166 -6.64 -9.70 -3.19
C THR A 166 -7.02 -11.04 -2.57
N GLY A 167 -7.90 -11.01 -1.57
CA GLY A 167 -8.44 -12.24 -0.98
C GLY A 167 -7.39 -13.05 -0.23
N ASN A 168 -6.36 -12.40 0.30
CA ASN A 168 -5.27 -13.04 1.03
C ASN A 168 -5.48 -12.90 2.55
N THR A 169 -4.94 -13.85 3.31
CA THR A 169 -5.10 -13.87 4.78
C THR A 169 -3.79 -14.19 5.47
N ALA A 170 -3.49 -13.46 6.53
CA ALA A 170 -2.39 -13.73 7.44
C ALA A 170 -2.90 -13.76 8.89
N SER A 171 -2.18 -14.42 9.79
CA SER A 171 -2.53 -14.41 11.22
C SER A 171 -2.13 -13.10 11.90
N ASN A 172 -0.92 -12.60 11.63
CA ASN A 172 -0.35 -11.50 12.41
C ASN A 172 -0.33 -10.17 11.67
N VAL A 173 0.41 -10.07 10.58
CA VAL A 173 0.60 -8.80 9.85
C VAL A 173 0.31 -8.98 8.36
N GLY A 174 0.12 -7.89 7.63
CA GLY A 174 0.19 -7.87 6.16
C GLY A 174 -0.71 -8.90 5.46
N GLY A 175 -2.04 -8.79 5.61
CA GLY A 175 -2.96 -9.76 5.01
C GLY A 175 -2.76 -9.91 3.50
N GLY A 176 -2.57 -8.79 2.81
CA GLY A 176 -2.12 -8.76 1.41
C GLY A 176 -0.61 -8.79 1.30
N ILE A 177 0.05 -7.76 1.84
CA ILE A 177 1.48 -7.53 1.71
C ILE A 177 2.09 -7.23 3.07
N GLU A 178 3.18 -7.92 3.41
CA GLU A 178 4.11 -7.50 4.46
C GLU A 178 5.40 -7.01 3.85
N ILE A 179 5.84 -5.83 4.26
CA ILE A 179 7.18 -5.33 3.95
C ILE A 179 8.00 -5.49 5.22
N ALA A 180 8.79 -6.56 5.26
CA ALA A 180 9.61 -6.90 6.40
C ALA A 180 10.73 -5.88 6.59
N SER A 181 11.39 -5.94 7.76
CA SER A 181 12.48 -5.02 8.10
C SER A 181 13.57 -4.99 7.03
N GLY A 182 13.88 -3.79 6.52
CA GLY A 182 14.84 -3.57 5.43
C GLY A 182 14.27 -3.77 4.02
N GLY A 183 13.03 -4.24 3.89
CA GLY A 183 12.31 -4.36 2.62
C GLY A 183 11.90 -3.00 2.03
N SER A 184 11.69 -2.98 0.71
CA SER A 184 11.26 -1.78 -0.01
C SER A 184 10.27 -2.10 -1.12
N ALA A 185 9.06 -1.58 -0.99
CA ALA A 185 8.00 -1.78 -1.97
C ALA A 185 7.61 -0.49 -2.72
N VAL A 186 7.39 -0.63 -4.02
CA VAL A 186 6.83 0.41 -4.89
C VAL A 186 5.59 -0.10 -5.61
N LEU A 187 4.45 0.53 -5.35
CA LEU A 187 3.17 0.21 -5.97
C LEU A 187 2.75 1.36 -6.91
N SER A 188 2.41 1.04 -8.16
CA SER A 188 1.97 2.03 -9.14
C SER A 188 0.70 1.56 -9.86
N GLY A 189 -0.42 2.25 -9.61
CA GLY A 189 -1.73 1.85 -10.13
C GLY A 189 -2.14 0.45 -9.69
N THR A 190 -1.70 0.00 -8.52
CA THR A 190 -1.93 -1.35 -7.99
C THR A 190 -3.05 -1.33 -6.97
N ASP A 191 -3.93 -2.34 -7.04
CA ASP A 191 -5.03 -2.50 -6.10
C ASP A 191 -4.70 -3.55 -5.02
N VAL A 192 -4.86 -3.19 -3.75
CA VAL A 192 -4.73 -4.10 -2.60
C VAL A 192 -6.08 -4.20 -1.91
N THR A 193 -6.82 -5.29 -2.14
CA THR A 193 -8.23 -5.37 -1.73
C THR A 193 -8.68 -6.68 -1.10
N HIS A 194 -9.66 -6.64 -0.21
CA HIS A 194 -10.26 -7.85 0.38
C HIS A 194 -9.25 -8.76 1.10
N ASN A 195 -8.22 -8.17 1.72
CA ASN A 195 -7.23 -8.92 2.49
C ASN A 195 -7.50 -8.81 4.00
N SER A 196 -7.01 -9.78 4.76
CA SER A 196 -7.26 -9.86 6.21
C SER A 196 -6.03 -10.25 7.03
N SER A 197 -5.79 -9.58 8.15
CA SER A 197 -4.72 -9.93 9.11
C SER A 197 -4.99 -9.43 10.53
N GLY A 198 -4.05 -9.65 11.45
CA GLY A 198 -4.02 -8.96 12.75
C GLY A 198 -3.80 -7.46 12.58
N ASP A 199 -2.68 -7.03 12.00
CA ASP A 199 -2.36 -5.64 11.68
C ASP A 199 -2.12 -5.48 10.18
N GLY A 200 -2.53 -4.34 9.61
CA GLY A 200 -2.30 -4.07 8.19
C GLY A 200 -3.05 -5.05 7.30
N GLY A 201 -4.38 -5.04 7.38
CA GLY A 201 -5.24 -5.99 6.65
C GLY A 201 -4.88 -6.06 5.17
N GLY A 202 -4.63 -4.90 4.57
CA GLY A 202 -4.06 -4.78 3.23
C GLY A 202 -2.54 -4.88 3.26
N ILE A 203 -1.90 -3.90 3.89
CA ILE A 203 -0.44 -3.73 3.89
C ILE A 203 0.06 -3.46 5.31
N HIS A 204 1.09 -4.18 5.72
CA HIS A 204 1.89 -3.81 6.88
C HIS A 204 3.31 -3.42 6.45
N ILE A 205 3.84 -2.38 7.10
CA ILE A 205 5.18 -1.84 6.84
C ILE A 205 5.94 -1.92 8.15
N ASN A 206 6.94 -2.80 8.21
CA ASN A 206 7.73 -3.01 9.40
C ASN A 206 8.71 -1.84 9.67
N THR A 207 9.34 -1.85 10.84
CA THR A 207 10.38 -0.88 11.19
C THR A 207 11.54 -0.96 10.19
N SER A 208 12.07 0.19 9.77
CA SER A 208 13.13 0.31 8.75
C SER A 208 12.74 -0.15 7.34
N ALA A 209 11.48 -0.54 7.11
CA ALA A 209 10.95 -0.80 5.78
C ALA A 209 10.46 0.49 5.11
N THR A 210 10.30 0.44 3.79
CA THR A 210 9.82 1.59 3.00
C THR A 210 8.70 1.19 2.05
N LEU A 211 7.70 2.06 1.92
CA LEU A 211 6.62 1.93 0.96
C LEU A 211 6.40 3.24 0.19
N SER A 212 6.32 3.14 -1.14
CA SER A 212 5.87 4.23 -2.00
C SER A 212 4.71 3.76 -2.88
N VAL A 213 3.56 4.41 -2.78
CA VAL A 213 2.37 4.13 -3.57
C VAL A 213 2.01 5.34 -4.43
N SER A 214 1.77 5.09 -5.72
CA SER A 214 1.32 6.10 -6.69
C SER A 214 0.08 5.61 -7.44
N GLY A 215 -1.09 6.16 -7.13
CA GLY A 215 -2.35 5.67 -7.69
C GLY A 215 -2.78 4.31 -7.14
N GLY A 216 -3.88 3.77 -7.68
CA GLY A 216 -4.47 2.50 -7.24
C GLY A 216 -5.37 2.66 -6.01
N ASN A 217 -5.88 1.53 -5.52
CA ASN A 217 -6.79 1.47 -4.38
C ASN A 217 -6.29 0.53 -3.28
N ILE A 218 -6.48 0.94 -2.03
CA ILE A 218 -6.35 0.09 -0.84
C ILE A 218 -7.75 0.03 -0.22
N SER A 219 -8.51 -1.03 -0.50
CA SER A 219 -9.91 -1.09 -0.09
C SER A 219 -10.40 -2.44 0.40
N ASP A 220 -11.48 -2.46 1.17
CA ASP A 220 -12.11 -3.71 1.62
C ASP A 220 -11.21 -4.60 2.49
N ASN A 221 -10.14 -4.05 3.05
CA ASN A 221 -9.24 -4.82 3.87
C ASN A 221 -9.68 -4.77 5.34
N THR A 222 -9.46 -5.87 6.05
CA THR A 222 -9.86 -6.01 7.46
C THR A 222 -8.64 -6.34 8.31
N ALA A 223 -8.42 -5.59 9.38
CA ALA A 223 -7.46 -5.93 10.42
C ALA A 223 -8.19 -6.21 11.73
N ASP A 224 -7.68 -7.12 12.56
CA ASP A 224 -8.24 -7.30 13.90
C ASP A 224 -7.81 -6.20 14.87
N SER A 225 -6.55 -5.80 14.73
CA SER A 225 -5.85 -4.80 15.51
C SER A 225 -5.81 -3.48 14.74
N SER A 226 -4.69 -3.13 14.11
CA SER A 226 -4.44 -1.76 13.64
C SER A 226 -4.37 -1.68 12.13
N GLY A 227 -4.87 -0.57 11.57
CA GLY A 227 -4.64 -0.26 10.16
C GLY A 227 -5.36 -1.24 9.24
N GLY A 228 -6.68 -1.14 9.14
CA GLY A 228 -7.48 -2.03 8.29
C GLY A 228 -6.95 -2.10 6.86
N GLY A 229 -6.58 -0.95 6.30
CA GLY A 229 -5.87 -0.85 5.03
C GLY A 229 -4.36 -0.93 5.20
N VAL A 230 -3.79 0.00 5.98
CA VAL A 230 -2.34 0.16 6.16
C VAL A 230 -1.97 0.28 7.64
N SER A 231 -1.04 -0.55 8.10
CA SER A 231 -0.36 -0.38 9.39
C SER A 231 1.10 -0.01 9.14
N ASN A 232 1.49 1.20 9.58
CA ASN A 232 2.78 1.80 9.25
C ASN A 232 3.72 1.94 10.45
N TRP A 233 4.78 1.12 10.48
CA TRP A 233 5.88 1.24 11.43
C TRP A 233 7.20 1.65 10.74
N GLY A 234 7.22 1.76 9.41
CA GLY A 234 8.33 2.23 8.58
C GLY A 234 8.07 3.57 7.89
N THR A 235 8.82 3.87 6.83
CA THR A 235 8.61 5.14 6.09
C THR A 235 7.68 4.94 4.91
N THR A 236 6.57 5.68 4.88
CA THR A 236 5.53 5.49 3.87
C THR A 236 5.14 6.79 3.16
N LEU A 237 5.01 6.70 1.83
CA LEU A 237 4.45 7.75 0.96
C LEU A 237 3.24 7.21 0.17
N LEU A 238 2.07 7.82 0.36
CA LEU A 238 0.83 7.49 -0.35
C LEU A 238 0.40 8.67 -1.23
N GLY A 239 0.66 8.58 -2.53
CA GLY A 239 0.34 9.61 -3.53
C GLY A 239 -0.83 9.22 -4.43
N ALA A 240 -1.87 10.05 -4.49
CA ALA A 240 -3.04 9.85 -5.35
C ALA A 240 -3.76 8.49 -5.18
N VAL A 241 -3.82 7.98 -3.95
CA VAL A 241 -4.39 6.65 -3.63
C VAL A 241 -5.82 6.78 -3.13
N GLY A 242 -6.69 5.86 -3.55
CA GLY A 242 -8.01 5.65 -2.93
C GLY A 242 -7.90 4.65 -1.77
N ILE A 243 -8.16 5.09 -0.53
CA ILE A 243 -8.06 4.25 0.67
C ILE A 243 -9.46 4.18 1.29
N ALA A 244 -10.19 3.11 0.99
CA ALA A 244 -11.63 3.10 1.22
C ALA A 244 -12.20 1.80 1.78
N ARG A 245 -13.24 1.91 2.62
CA ARG A 245 -14.00 0.75 3.13
C ARG A 245 -13.12 -0.31 3.80
N ASN A 246 -11.99 0.12 4.37
CA ASN A 246 -11.18 -0.71 5.22
C ASN A 246 -11.70 -0.66 6.65
N ARG A 247 -11.43 -1.71 7.41
CA ARG A 247 -11.97 -1.86 8.76
C ARG A 247 -10.95 -2.43 9.74
N THR A 248 -11.00 -1.93 10.97
CA THR A 248 -10.48 -2.66 12.13
C THR A 248 -11.63 -3.22 12.98
N THR A 249 -11.47 -4.40 13.57
CA THR A 249 -12.53 -4.99 14.41
C THR A 249 -12.46 -4.48 15.85
N ASN A 250 -11.28 -4.40 16.45
CA ASN A 250 -11.13 -4.10 17.88
C ASN A 250 -10.34 -2.82 18.20
N PHE A 251 -9.49 -2.32 17.29
CA PHE A 251 -8.57 -1.22 17.58
C PHE A 251 -8.62 -0.09 16.54
N GLU A 252 -7.55 0.69 16.42
CA GLU A 252 -7.52 1.98 15.73
C GLU A 252 -7.16 1.93 14.24
N GLY A 253 -7.47 3.03 13.54
CA GLY A 253 -7.01 3.25 12.17
C GLY A 253 -7.77 2.38 11.19
N GLY A 254 -9.07 2.65 11.01
CA GLY A 254 -9.92 1.88 10.09
C GLY A 254 -9.31 1.83 8.70
N ALA A 255 -8.76 2.94 8.23
CA ALA A 255 -7.95 3.00 7.01
C ALA A 255 -6.47 2.80 7.32
N ILE A 256 -5.91 3.68 8.16
CA ILE A 256 -4.46 3.77 8.40
C ILE A 256 -4.20 3.92 9.90
N SER A 257 -3.26 3.13 10.41
CA SER A 257 -2.63 3.35 11.71
C SER A 257 -1.12 3.58 11.53
N THR A 258 -0.55 4.55 12.25
CA THR A 258 0.88 4.84 12.23
C THR A 258 1.39 5.15 13.63
N SER A 259 2.45 4.47 14.08
CA SER A 259 2.90 4.54 15.49
C SER A 259 4.34 5.03 15.67
N ILE A 260 5.23 4.69 14.75
CA ILE A 260 6.66 5.00 14.84
C ILE A 260 7.17 5.58 13.51
N GLY A 261 6.71 4.99 12.41
CA GLY A 261 7.18 5.32 11.09
C GLY A 261 6.57 6.58 10.51
N ASP A 262 7.34 7.39 9.79
CA ASP A 262 6.84 8.61 9.15
C ASP A 262 5.86 8.28 8.01
N LEU A 263 4.80 9.05 7.91
CA LEU A 263 3.76 8.86 6.91
C LEU A 263 3.45 10.19 6.20
N THR A 264 3.58 10.19 4.87
CA THR A 264 3.09 11.27 4.01
C THR A 264 1.95 10.77 3.13
N ILE A 265 0.82 11.48 3.15
CA ILE A 265 -0.34 11.26 2.29
C ILE A 265 -0.52 12.51 1.42
N ASN A 266 -0.54 12.36 0.10
CA ASN A 266 -0.59 13.49 -0.83
C ASN A 266 -1.59 13.26 -1.97
N GLY A 267 -2.58 14.14 -2.11
CA GLY A 267 -3.55 14.09 -3.21
C GLY A 267 -4.46 12.87 -3.16
N SER A 268 -4.66 12.27 -1.99
CA SER A 268 -5.34 10.98 -1.82
C SER A 268 -6.78 11.13 -1.30
N ARG A 269 -7.51 10.02 -1.20
CA ARG A 269 -8.86 9.96 -0.61
C ARG A 269 -8.91 8.87 0.46
N VAL A 270 -9.17 9.23 1.71
CA VAL A 270 -9.38 8.30 2.83
C VAL A 270 -10.86 8.31 3.17
N THR A 271 -11.61 7.32 2.68
CA THR A 271 -13.08 7.39 2.69
C THR A 271 -13.79 6.14 3.18
N GLU A 272 -14.87 6.32 3.94
CA GLU A 272 -15.77 5.21 4.34
C GLU A 272 -15.07 4.09 5.12
N ASN A 273 -13.98 4.40 5.83
CA ASN A 273 -13.29 3.43 6.65
C ASN A 273 -13.88 3.38 8.07
N THR A 274 -13.78 2.23 8.73
CA THR A 274 -14.39 2.01 10.06
C THR A 274 -13.38 1.49 11.06
N ALA A 275 -13.21 2.18 12.18
CA ALA A 275 -12.37 1.72 13.28
C ALA A 275 -13.19 1.15 14.45
N GLY A 276 -12.69 0.05 15.02
CA GLY A 276 -13.24 -0.56 16.24
C GLY A 276 -13.11 0.35 17.47
N SER A 277 -12.06 1.17 17.54
CA SER A 277 -11.82 2.13 18.63
C SER A 277 -11.67 3.57 18.12
N PHE A 278 -10.50 3.96 17.65
CA PHE A 278 -10.11 5.34 17.35
C PHE A 278 -9.71 5.54 15.89
N GLY A 279 -9.86 6.75 15.36
CA GLY A 279 -9.30 7.09 14.04
C GLY A 279 -9.97 6.29 12.92
N GLY A 280 -11.25 6.57 12.65
CA GLY A 280 -12.01 5.85 11.63
C GLY A 280 -11.30 5.87 10.27
N GLY A 281 -10.76 7.03 9.90
CA GLY A 281 -9.86 7.18 8.77
C GLY A 281 -8.41 6.91 9.17
N ILE A 282 -7.81 7.84 9.91
CA ILE A 282 -6.39 7.83 10.25
C ILE A 282 -6.22 7.87 11.76
N ALA A 283 -5.38 6.98 12.30
CA ALA A 283 -4.89 7.05 13.67
C ALA A 283 -3.37 7.31 13.65
N ASN A 284 -2.94 8.40 14.27
CA ASN A 284 -1.53 8.68 14.54
C ASN A 284 -1.24 8.46 16.02
N MET A 285 -0.47 7.43 16.30
CA MET A 285 -0.14 6.93 17.63
C MET A 285 1.25 7.37 18.09
N GLY A 286 2.04 8.04 17.25
CA GLY A 286 3.41 8.47 17.61
C GLY A 286 4.31 8.97 16.47
N SER A 287 3.83 8.99 15.23
CA SER A 287 4.63 9.32 14.03
C SER A 287 4.65 10.81 13.69
N ALA A 288 5.54 11.20 12.76
CA ALA A 288 5.36 12.43 11.98
C ALA A 288 4.43 12.15 10.78
N LEU A 289 3.18 12.58 10.90
CA LEU A 289 2.15 12.48 9.87
C LEU A 289 2.05 13.79 9.08
N ARG A 290 2.17 13.70 7.76
CA ARG A 290 1.92 14.81 6.84
C ARG A 290 0.80 14.45 5.88
N VAL A 291 -0.26 15.23 5.89
CA VAL A 291 -1.42 15.08 4.99
C VAL A 291 -1.49 16.34 4.13
N LEU A 292 -1.56 16.16 2.81
CA LEU A 292 -1.57 17.26 1.85
C LEU A 292 -2.62 17.01 0.77
N ALA A 293 -3.40 18.04 0.46
CA ALA A 293 -4.39 18.03 -0.63
C ALA A 293 -5.28 16.76 -0.66
N THR A 294 -5.60 16.23 0.52
CA THR A 294 -6.26 14.94 0.71
C THR A 294 -7.65 15.12 1.27
N THR A 295 -8.58 14.27 0.85
CA THR A 295 -9.93 14.21 1.42
C THR A 295 -10.03 13.08 2.42
N VAL A 296 -10.41 13.38 3.67
CA VAL A 296 -10.74 12.42 4.73
C VAL A 296 -12.24 12.52 5.00
N SER A 297 -13.04 11.58 4.48
CA SER A 297 -14.50 11.71 4.56
C SER A 297 -15.31 10.44 4.76
N GLY A 298 -16.44 10.55 5.45
CA GLY A 298 -17.34 9.40 5.65
C GLY A 298 -16.75 8.30 6.54
N ASN A 299 -15.66 8.57 7.25
CA ASN A 299 -15.03 7.57 8.10
C ASN A 299 -15.71 7.53 9.47
N THR A 300 -15.72 6.34 10.10
CA THR A 300 -16.43 6.10 11.36
C THR A 300 -15.50 5.48 12.40
N ALA A 301 -15.46 6.03 13.60
CA ALA A 301 -14.84 5.42 14.78
C ALA A 301 -15.92 5.09 15.82
N THR A 302 -15.78 3.97 16.51
CA THR A 302 -16.67 3.65 17.65
C THR A 302 -16.46 4.63 18.80
N LEU A 303 -15.22 5.07 19.04
CA LEU A 303 -14.87 6.01 20.10
C LEU A 303 -14.54 7.39 19.49
N ASN A 304 -13.29 7.83 19.51
CA ASN A 304 -12.89 9.19 19.16
C ASN A 304 -12.23 9.29 17.78
N GLY A 305 -12.29 10.47 17.17
CA GLY A 305 -11.57 10.75 15.92
C GLY A 305 -12.19 10.00 14.75
N GLY A 306 -13.42 10.36 14.35
CA GLY A 306 -14.09 9.70 13.23
C GLY A 306 -13.26 9.78 11.94
N GLY A 307 -12.71 10.97 11.65
CA GLY A 307 -11.78 11.19 10.55
C GLY A 307 -10.34 10.90 10.96
N VAL A 308 -9.81 11.70 11.90
CA VAL A 308 -8.43 11.64 12.37
C VAL A 308 -8.40 11.55 13.90
N PHE A 309 -7.63 10.60 14.42
CA PHE A 309 -7.27 10.51 15.83
C PHE A 309 -5.77 10.74 15.99
N GLN A 310 -5.40 11.61 16.93
CA GLN A 310 -4.02 11.99 17.17
C GLN A 310 -3.65 11.86 18.65
N HIS A 311 -2.78 10.88 18.94
CA HIS A 311 -2.37 10.53 20.30
C HIS A 311 -0.97 11.02 20.68
N ALA A 312 0.02 10.82 19.82
CA ALA A 312 1.39 11.27 20.05
C ALA A 312 2.09 11.62 18.73
N GLY A 313 3.29 12.17 18.78
CA GLY A 313 3.99 12.64 17.57
C GLY A 313 3.42 13.95 17.04
N THR A 314 3.48 14.14 15.72
CA THR A 314 3.04 15.39 15.07
C THR A 314 2.18 15.11 13.84
N THR A 315 1.15 15.92 13.64
CA THR A 315 0.28 15.86 12.46
C THR A 315 0.24 17.22 11.78
N GLN A 316 0.58 17.28 10.50
CA GLN A 316 0.48 18.49 9.68
C GLN A 316 -0.50 18.24 8.54
N MET A 317 -1.57 19.02 8.51
CA MET A 317 -2.60 18.96 7.46
C MET A 317 -2.57 20.25 6.65
N THR A 318 -2.37 20.15 5.34
CA THR A 318 -2.25 21.31 4.43
C THR A 318 -3.13 21.17 3.20
N GLY A 319 -4.12 22.07 3.06
CA GLY A 319 -5.01 22.07 1.90
C GLY A 319 -5.98 20.88 1.90
N ASP A 320 -6.27 20.31 3.06
CA ASP A 320 -7.07 19.09 3.18
C ASP A 320 -8.55 19.38 3.39
N THR A 321 -9.38 18.36 3.22
CA THR A 321 -10.82 18.39 3.56
C THR A 321 -11.16 17.23 4.49
N VAL A 322 -11.63 17.53 5.70
CA VAL A 322 -12.09 16.54 6.69
C VAL A 322 -13.59 16.72 6.91
N THR A 323 -14.41 15.84 6.32
CA THR A 323 -15.87 16.05 6.29
C THR A 323 -16.72 14.78 6.38
N GLY A 324 -17.91 14.87 6.96
CA GLY A 324 -18.85 13.76 7.03
C GLY A 324 -18.34 12.57 7.86
N ASN A 325 -17.35 12.78 8.72
CA ASN A 325 -16.80 11.72 9.57
C ASN A 325 -17.57 11.64 10.90
N THR A 326 -17.63 10.43 11.48
CA THR A 326 -18.47 10.12 12.64
C THR A 326 -17.67 9.44 13.76
N ALA A 327 -17.84 9.92 14.98
CA ALA A 327 -17.38 9.27 16.22
C ALA A 327 -18.63 8.85 17.03
N ASN A 328 -19.00 7.56 16.99
CA ASN A 328 -20.31 7.09 17.44
C ASN A 328 -20.50 7.16 18.97
N GLY A 329 -19.47 6.84 19.73
CA GLY A 329 -19.48 6.78 21.19
C GLY A 329 -18.49 7.73 21.86
N GLY A 330 -17.88 8.63 21.08
CA GLY A 330 -16.83 9.53 21.55
C GLY A 330 -16.95 10.95 20.99
N GLN A 331 -15.81 11.59 20.82
CA GLN A 331 -15.65 13.00 20.47
C GLN A 331 -14.78 13.17 19.23
N GLY A 332 -14.81 14.38 18.66
CA GLY A 332 -14.01 14.70 17.48
C GLY A 332 -14.41 13.84 16.29
N GLY A 333 -15.64 14.04 15.81
CA GLY A 333 -16.11 13.39 14.58
C GLY A 333 -15.15 13.62 13.42
N GLY A 334 -14.66 14.86 13.28
CA GLY A 334 -13.62 15.19 12.30
C GLY A 334 -12.25 14.80 12.83
N ILE A 335 -11.77 15.54 13.82
CA ILE A 335 -10.44 15.37 14.42
C ILE A 335 -10.57 15.28 15.94
N PHE A 336 -9.90 14.30 16.54
CA PHE A 336 -9.70 14.24 17.98
C PHE A 336 -8.20 14.20 18.29
N THR A 337 -7.78 14.93 19.33
CA THR A 337 -6.42 14.83 19.86
C THR A 337 -6.39 14.80 21.39
N ASP A 338 -5.69 13.83 21.96
CA ASP A 338 -5.41 13.72 23.40
C ASP A 338 -3.91 13.83 23.73
N GLY A 339 -3.05 13.97 22.71
CA GLY A 339 -1.64 14.25 22.87
C GLY A 339 -0.93 14.55 21.55
N GLY A 340 0.40 14.76 21.63
CA GLY A 340 1.21 15.25 20.52
C GLY A 340 0.77 16.64 20.03
N SER A 341 0.96 16.92 18.74
CA SER A 341 0.55 18.21 18.15
C SER A 341 -0.09 18.04 16.79
N ILE A 342 -1.00 18.97 16.47
CA ILE A 342 -1.62 19.08 15.15
C ILE A 342 -1.58 20.52 14.65
N THR A 343 -1.26 20.69 13.38
CA THR A 343 -1.32 21.99 12.69
C THR A 343 -2.18 21.88 11.45
N LEU A 344 -3.13 22.80 11.32
CA LEU A 344 -4.03 22.91 10.17
C LEU A 344 -3.65 24.16 9.38
N SER A 345 -3.43 24.02 8.07
CA SER A 345 -3.14 25.15 7.17
C SER A 345 -3.96 25.01 5.90
N ALA A 346 -4.82 26.00 5.61
CA ALA A 346 -5.75 25.94 4.48
C ALA A 346 -6.60 24.64 4.45
N THR A 347 -6.83 24.02 5.60
CA THR A 347 -7.60 22.78 5.76
C THR A 347 -9.02 23.10 6.21
N THR A 348 -9.99 22.43 5.61
CA THR A 348 -11.41 22.56 5.99
C THR A 348 -11.84 21.37 6.84
N VAL A 349 -12.35 21.62 8.05
CA VAL A 349 -12.95 20.59 8.92
C VAL A 349 -14.41 20.96 9.18
N ALA A 350 -15.35 20.26 8.53
CA ALA A 350 -16.76 20.63 8.57
C ALA A 350 -17.71 19.45 8.35
N GLY A 351 -18.93 19.53 8.90
CA GLY A 351 -19.97 18.53 8.69
C GLY A 351 -19.66 17.16 9.33
N ASN A 352 -18.82 17.12 10.36
CA ASN A 352 -18.51 15.92 11.12
C ASN A 352 -19.38 15.80 12.39
N ASN A 353 -19.59 14.57 12.89
CA ASN A 353 -20.46 14.25 14.01
C ASN A 353 -19.69 13.49 15.12
N PRO A 354 -19.76 13.90 16.40
CA PRO A 354 -20.54 14.99 16.97
C PRO A 354 -19.88 16.37 16.87
N ASN A 355 -18.56 16.43 16.67
CA ASN A 355 -17.80 17.68 16.66
C ASN A 355 -16.79 17.73 15.51
N GLN A 356 -16.40 18.94 15.12
CA GLN A 356 -15.38 19.14 14.08
C GLN A 356 -13.99 18.81 14.61
N CYS A 357 -13.56 19.48 15.68
CA CYS A 357 -12.30 19.20 16.37
C CYS A 357 -12.47 19.16 17.88
N VAL A 358 -11.82 18.22 18.55
CA VAL A 358 -11.76 18.14 20.00
C VAL A 358 -10.34 17.83 20.47
N PRO A 359 -9.73 18.67 21.34
CA PRO A 359 -10.17 20.03 21.70
C PRO A 359 -10.29 20.97 20.49
N ALA A 360 -10.79 22.18 20.70
CA ALA A 360 -10.81 23.20 19.66
C ALA A 360 -9.38 23.48 19.15
N LEU A 361 -9.18 23.46 17.84
CA LEU A 361 -7.90 23.66 17.17
C LEU A 361 -7.95 24.96 16.38
N ALA A 362 -6.85 25.70 16.31
CA ALA A 362 -6.77 26.84 15.40
C ALA A 362 -6.90 26.37 13.94
N GLY A 363 -7.80 26.99 13.17
CA GLY A 363 -8.13 26.55 11.80
C GLY A 363 -9.23 25.49 11.74
N CYS A 364 -9.84 25.19 12.88
CA CYS A 364 -11.10 24.48 13.07
C CYS A 364 -12.03 25.38 13.92
#